data_AF-A0A4V2S8S1-F1
#
_entry.id   AF-A0A4V2S8S1-F1
#
_cell.length_a   1.000
_cell.length_b   1.000
_cell.length_c   1.000
_cell.angle_alpha   90.00
_cell.angle_beta   90.00
_cell.angle_gamma   90.00
#
_symmetry.space_group_name_H-M   'P 1'
#
loop_
_entity.id
_entity.type
_entity.pdbx_description
1 polymer ?
#
loop_
_entity_poly.entity_id
_entity_poly.type
_entity_poly.pdbx_seq_one_letter_code
_entity_poly.pdbx_strand_id
1 'polypeptide(L)'
;MARTMYDSVNWKAIPATAAIVAGYLPPSPYAWPAEAWERFPDAVKVRIAVRAYTDAGHVLDVEKGDATPDEAPDWVTMRRAAGADPTVYCSASQWPIVRAAFAAARVAEPHWWPAKYDGVAVIPAGAVAKQYANPPGSGGQYDLSIVADHWPGVDEGEDMAAVTEETQSYKDMVARVGALAHAQERAGSEAILMVTLLLDACFRIEALLKGTDQEGGPSKGTANQLTVSLANIQTKISTLSAGLTADQVRQIFREELGKHIQITGDIKIGGA
;
A
#
# COMPACT_ATOMS: atom_id res chain seq x y z
N MET A 1 -10.58 -21.65 -21.71
CA MET A 1 -11.06 -20.60 -22.60
C MET A 1 -10.76 -19.26 -21.96
N ALA A 2 -10.19 -18.32 -22.72
CA ALA A 2 -9.87 -16.99 -22.22
C ALA A 2 -11.14 -16.27 -21.73
N ARG A 3 -11.01 -15.51 -20.65
CA ARG A 3 -12.11 -14.86 -19.93
C ARG A 3 -12.06 -13.34 -20.18
N THR A 4 -13.20 -12.67 -20.05
CA THR A 4 -13.28 -11.21 -20.14
C THR A 4 -13.36 -10.61 -18.74
N MET A 5 -12.47 -9.65 -18.46
CA MET A 5 -12.49 -8.84 -17.25
C MET A 5 -12.88 -7.40 -17.57
N TYR A 6 -13.62 -6.79 -16.65
CA TYR A 6 -14.09 -5.42 -16.72
C TYR A 6 -13.49 -4.61 -15.57
N ASP A 7 -12.97 -3.43 -15.86
CA ASP A 7 -12.49 -2.50 -14.84
C ASP A 7 -12.98 -1.08 -15.10
N SER A 8 -13.18 -0.29 -14.04
CA SER A 8 -13.68 1.07 -14.16
C SER A 8 -13.54 1.83 -12.84
N VAL A 9 -13.27 3.13 -12.93
CA VAL A 9 -13.44 4.07 -11.81
C VAL A 9 -14.92 4.28 -11.44
N ASN A 10 -15.84 3.99 -12.37
CA ASN A 10 -17.29 4.01 -12.17
C ASN A 10 -17.84 2.58 -12.21
N TRP A 11 -17.76 1.86 -11.09
CA TRP A 11 -18.23 0.48 -10.93
C TRP A 11 -19.68 0.23 -11.39
N LYS A 12 -20.55 1.27 -11.35
CA LYS A 12 -21.95 1.15 -11.80
C LYS A 12 -22.07 0.94 -13.31
N ALA A 13 -21.06 1.35 -14.08
CA ALA A 13 -21.04 1.19 -15.53
C ALA A 13 -20.78 -0.25 -15.97
N ILE A 14 -20.15 -1.07 -15.12
CA ILE A 14 -19.84 -2.45 -15.42
C ILE A 14 -21.13 -3.29 -15.40
N PRO A 15 -21.35 -4.18 -16.41
CA PRO A 15 -22.49 -5.10 -16.42
C PRO A 15 -22.53 -5.96 -15.15
N ALA A 16 -23.69 -6.04 -14.48
CA ALA A 16 -23.84 -6.82 -13.24
C ALA A 16 -23.54 -8.32 -13.40
N THR A 17 -23.57 -8.82 -14.64
CA THR A 17 -23.27 -10.21 -15.00
C THR A 17 -21.79 -10.44 -15.35
N ALA A 18 -20.91 -9.47 -15.12
CA ALA A 18 -19.48 -9.62 -15.39
C ALA A 18 -18.90 -10.77 -14.55
N ALA A 19 -18.22 -11.70 -15.20
CA ALA A 19 -17.62 -12.87 -14.52
C ALA A 19 -16.33 -12.51 -13.77
N ILE A 20 -15.62 -11.46 -14.22
CA ILE A 20 -14.43 -10.92 -13.56
C ILE A 20 -14.55 -9.40 -13.56
N VAL A 21 -14.33 -8.79 -12.39
CA VAL A 21 -14.27 -7.35 -12.22
C VAL A 21 -12.96 -6.96 -11.56
N ALA A 22 -12.35 -5.84 -11.98
CA ALA A 22 -11.25 -5.23 -11.26
C ALA A 22 -11.64 -3.86 -10.71
N GLY A 23 -11.26 -3.61 -9.47
CA GLY A 23 -11.59 -2.38 -8.75
C GLY A 23 -10.44 -1.91 -7.88
N TYR A 24 -10.40 -0.60 -7.64
CA TYR A 24 -9.31 0.05 -6.93
C TYR A 24 -9.46 -0.08 -5.41
N LEU A 25 -8.33 -0.22 -4.72
CA LEU A 25 -8.23 -0.19 -3.26
C LEU A 25 -7.88 1.21 -2.75
N PRO A 26 -8.22 1.54 -1.49
CA PRO A 26 -7.66 2.72 -0.82
C PRO A 26 -6.14 2.60 -0.73
N PRO A 27 -5.37 3.68 -0.98
CA PRO A 27 -5.80 5.08 -0.95
C PRO A 27 -6.15 5.69 -2.31
N SER A 28 -6.52 4.90 -3.32
CA SER A 28 -6.98 5.46 -4.61
C SER A 28 -8.14 6.43 -4.41
N PRO A 29 -8.16 7.59 -5.10
CA PRO A 29 -9.34 8.46 -5.12
C PRO A 29 -10.55 7.78 -5.79
N TYR A 30 -10.34 6.68 -6.50
CA TYR A 30 -11.36 5.85 -7.15
C TYR A 30 -11.58 4.52 -6.42
N ALA A 31 -11.14 4.41 -5.16
CA ALA A 31 -11.32 3.20 -4.37
C ALA A 31 -12.79 2.77 -4.36
N TRP A 32 -13.02 1.49 -4.67
CA TRP A 32 -14.35 0.92 -4.69
C TRP A 32 -14.87 0.75 -3.26
N PRO A 33 -16.04 1.31 -2.91
CA PRO A 33 -16.65 1.10 -1.61
C PRO A 33 -17.23 -0.33 -1.51
N ALA A 34 -17.65 -0.75 -0.31
CA ALA A 34 -18.14 -2.11 -0.07
C ALA A 34 -19.30 -2.50 -1.01
N GLU A 35 -20.25 -1.60 -1.22
CA GLU A 35 -21.41 -1.82 -2.09
C GLU A 35 -21.03 -2.03 -3.57
N ALA A 36 -19.88 -1.51 -4.00
CA ALA A 36 -19.38 -1.74 -5.35
C ALA A 36 -18.92 -3.19 -5.54
N TRP A 37 -18.29 -3.77 -4.51
CA TRP A 37 -17.89 -5.18 -4.53
C TRP A 37 -19.08 -6.12 -4.37
N GLU A 38 -20.05 -5.76 -3.52
CA GLU A 38 -21.28 -6.53 -3.29
C GLU A 38 -22.18 -6.58 -4.54
N ARG A 39 -22.09 -5.59 -5.44
CA ARG A 39 -22.80 -5.62 -6.73
C ARG A 39 -22.45 -6.84 -7.58
N PHE A 40 -21.25 -7.40 -7.42
CA PHE A 40 -20.75 -8.51 -8.23
C PHE A 40 -20.52 -9.75 -7.37
N PRO A 41 -21.57 -10.34 -6.78
CA PRO A 41 -21.41 -11.43 -5.80
C PRO A 41 -20.72 -12.64 -6.41
N ASP A 42 -21.05 -12.98 -7.65
CA ASP A 42 -20.56 -14.18 -8.36
C ASP A 42 -19.28 -13.92 -9.19
N ALA A 43 -18.79 -12.68 -9.23
CA ALA A 43 -17.59 -12.35 -9.99
C ALA A 43 -16.31 -12.67 -9.21
N VAL A 44 -15.28 -13.08 -9.95
CA VAL A 44 -13.89 -12.99 -9.49
C VAL A 44 -13.53 -11.51 -9.34
N LYS A 45 -13.02 -11.12 -8.16
CA LYS A 45 -12.75 -9.73 -7.79
C LYS A 45 -11.25 -9.47 -7.78
N VAL A 46 -10.75 -8.78 -8.80
CA VAL A 46 -9.35 -8.35 -8.89
C VAL A 46 -9.18 -7.01 -8.17
N ARG A 47 -8.25 -6.93 -7.22
CA ARG A 47 -8.04 -5.72 -6.41
C ARG A 47 -6.79 -5.00 -6.88
N ILE A 48 -6.93 -3.72 -7.23
CA ILE A 48 -5.86 -2.89 -7.79
C ILE A 48 -5.35 -1.92 -6.73
N ALA A 49 -4.07 -2.00 -6.40
CA ALA A 49 -3.34 -1.00 -5.63
C ALA A 49 -2.73 0.03 -6.59
N VAL A 50 -2.82 1.32 -6.23
CA VAL A 50 -2.25 2.42 -7.02
C VAL A 50 -1.02 3.05 -6.36
N ARG A 51 -0.62 2.55 -5.17
CA ARG A 51 0.53 3.04 -4.41
C ARG A 51 1.39 1.85 -4.02
N ALA A 52 2.67 1.92 -4.33
CA ALA A 52 3.63 0.84 -4.06
C ALA A 52 3.88 0.56 -2.57
N TYR A 53 3.45 1.45 -1.67
CA TYR A 53 3.47 1.19 -0.23
C TYR A 53 2.22 0.46 0.29
N THR A 54 1.24 0.15 -0.57
CA THR A 54 0.01 -0.53 -0.16
C THR A 54 0.25 -2.03 -0.11
N ASP A 55 0.39 -2.61 1.08
CA ASP A 55 0.49 -4.07 1.28
C ASP A 55 -0.88 -4.76 1.16
N ALA A 56 -1.50 -4.60 0.00
CA ALA A 56 -2.74 -5.25 -0.38
C ALA A 56 -2.90 -5.21 -1.91
N GLY A 57 -3.85 -6.00 -2.40
CA GLY A 57 -4.20 -6.06 -3.82
C GLY A 57 -3.46 -7.18 -4.55
N HIS A 58 -4.07 -7.60 -5.66
CA HIS A 58 -3.51 -8.59 -6.58
C HIS A 58 -2.65 -7.91 -7.65
N VAL A 59 -3.01 -6.67 -8.01
CA VAL A 59 -2.38 -5.89 -9.08
C VAL A 59 -1.83 -4.58 -8.53
N LEU A 60 -0.61 -4.23 -8.90
CA LEU A 60 -0.13 -2.85 -8.80
C LEU A 60 -0.30 -2.13 -10.14
N ASP A 61 -0.91 -0.96 -10.09
CA ASP A 61 -1.05 -0.05 -11.22
C ASP A 61 0.20 0.84 -11.36
N VAL A 62 0.97 0.61 -12.43
CA VAL A 62 2.18 1.36 -12.75
C VAL A 62 1.92 2.28 -13.93
N GLU A 63 1.43 3.47 -13.63
CA GLU A 63 1.11 4.51 -14.60
C GLU A 63 1.31 5.93 -14.07
N LYS A 64 1.11 6.94 -14.92
CA LYS A 64 1.34 8.34 -14.56
C LYS A 64 0.32 8.79 -13.50
N GLY A 65 0.81 9.07 -12.30
CA GLY A 65 -0.01 9.50 -11.16
C GLY A 65 -0.19 8.43 -10.09
N ASP A 66 0.22 7.20 -10.42
CA ASP A 66 0.20 6.03 -9.54
C ASP A 66 1.62 5.54 -9.24
N ALA A 67 1.86 4.23 -9.17
CA ALA A 67 3.20 3.73 -8.90
C ALA A 67 4.12 3.96 -10.10
N THR A 68 5.40 4.20 -9.82
CA THR A 68 6.44 4.34 -10.83
C THR A 68 7.06 2.98 -11.17
N PRO A 69 7.72 2.85 -12.33
CA PRO A 69 8.44 1.62 -12.69
C PRO A 69 9.46 1.17 -11.64
N ASP A 70 10.15 2.10 -11.00
CA ASP A 70 11.21 1.81 -10.03
C ASP A 70 10.66 1.35 -8.67
N GLU A 71 9.40 1.66 -8.35
CA GLU A 71 8.75 1.23 -7.10
C GLU A 71 8.13 -0.17 -7.21
N ALA A 72 7.87 -0.66 -8.43
CA ALA A 72 7.19 -1.93 -8.66
C ALA A 72 7.94 -3.16 -8.08
N PRO A 73 9.28 -3.28 -8.18
CA PRO A 73 10.02 -4.39 -7.59
C PRO A 73 9.88 -4.50 -6.07
N ASP A 74 9.85 -3.36 -5.37
CA ASP A 74 9.71 -3.32 -3.92
C ASP A 74 8.30 -3.72 -3.47
N TRP A 75 7.26 -3.24 -4.17
CA TRP A 75 5.89 -3.68 -3.90
C TRP A 75 5.70 -5.18 -4.13
N VAL A 76 6.24 -5.71 -5.23
CA VAL A 76 6.19 -7.15 -5.51
C VAL A 76 6.92 -7.96 -4.44
N THR A 77 8.08 -7.47 -3.97
CA THR A 77 8.83 -8.11 -2.90
C THR A 77 8.04 -8.12 -1.60
N MET A 78 7.42 -6.99 -1.24
CA MET A 78 6.54 -6.86 -0.07
C MET A 78 5.35 -7.84 -0.15
N ARG A 79 4.63 -7.86 -1.29
CA ARG A 79 3.48 -8.76 -1.48
C ARG A 79 3.88 -10.23 -1.37
N ARG A 80 4.99 -10.64 -2.00
CA ARG A 80 5.50 -12.01 -1.89
C ARG A 80 5.90 -12.37 -0.47
N ALA A 81 6.48 -11.44 0.29
CA ALA A 81 6.78 -11.65 1.70
C ALA A 81 5.49 -11.82 2.54
N ALA A 82 4.38 -11.21 2.12
CA ALA A 82 3.05 -11.41 2.69
C ALA A 82 2.34 -12.69 2.18
N GLY A 83 3.01 -13.53 1.37
CA GLY A 83 2.47 -14.79 0.85
C GLY A 83 1.63 -14.66 -0.43
N ALA A 84 1.59 -13.48 -1.05
CA ALA A 84 0.86 -13.23 -2.29
C ALA A 84 1.65 -13.61 -3.55
N ASP A 85 0.93 -13.82 -4.67
CA ASP A 85 1.51 -13.97 -6.01
C ASP A 85 1.12 -12.78 -6.91
N PRO A 86 1.88 -11.67 -6.88
CA PRO A 86 1.43 -10.40 -7.40
C PRO A 86 1.48 -10.30 -8.93
N THR A 87 0.62 -9.44 -9.47
CA THR A 87 0.60 -9.00 -10.86
C THR A 87 0.95 -7.51 -10.96
N VAL A 88 1.56 -7.07 -12.05
CA VAL A 88 1.77 -5.65 -12.37
C VAL A 88 1.05 -5.28 -13.66
N TYR A 89 0.26 -4.21 -13.59
CA TYR A 89 -0.35 -3.54 -14.73
C TYR A 89 0.53 -2.35 -15.15
N CYS A 90 0.66 -2.14 -16.46
CA CYS A 90 1.27 -0.94 -17.04
C CYS A 90 0.88 -0.83 -18.52
N SER A 91 1.10 0.34 -19.14
CA SER A 91 0.96 0.44 -20.60
C SER A 91 1.96 -0.46 -21.34
N ALA A 92 1.58 -1.01 -22.50
CA ALA A 92 2.47 -1.86 -23.29
C ALA A 92 3.76 -1.13 -23.73
N SER A 93 3.72 0.20 -23.85
CA SER A 93 4.90 1.04 -24.08
C SER A 93 5.81 1.16 -22.87
N GLN A 94 5.27 1.10 -21.64
CA GLN A 94 6.06 1.13 -20.41
C GLN A 94 6.54 -0.25 -19.98
N TRP A 95 5.89 -1.33 -20.44
CA TRP A 95 6.21 -2.69 -20.01
C TRP A 95 7.71 -3.05 -20.10
N PRO A 96 8.45 -2.72 -21.18
CA PRO A 96 9.90 -2.94 -21.21
C PRO A 96 10.68 -2.18 -20.14
N ILE A 97 10.23 -0.98 -19.76
CA ILE A 97 10.86 -0.12 -18.74
C ILE A 97 10.64 -0.74 -17.36
N VAL A 98 9.41 -1.16 -17.05
CA VAL A 98 9.09 -1.82 -15.77
C VAL A 98 9.88 -3.12 -15.63
N ARG A 99 9.96 -3.94 -16.68
CA ARG A 99 10.78 -5.16 -16.68
C ARG A 99 12.27 -4.87 -16.44
N ALA A 100 12.79 -3.78 -17.02
CA ALA A 100 14.16 -3.36 -16.77
C ALA A 100 14.40 -2.96 -15.29
N ALA A 101 13.41 -2.35 -14.63
CA ALA A 101 13.48 -2.06 -13.20
C ALA A 101 13.57 -3.33 -12.34
N PHE A 102 12.77 -4.37 -12.65
CA PHE A 102 12.88 -5.69 -12.00
C PHE A 102 14.27 -6.31 -12.18
N ALA A 103 14.80 -6.27 -13.41
CA ALA A 103 16.14 -6.78 -13.71
C ALA A 103 17.23 -6.01 -12.93
N ALA A 104 17.13 -4.68 -12.86
CA ALA A 104 18.06 -3.83 -12.12
C ALA A 104 18.02 -4.10 -10.61
N ALA A 105 16.82 -4.30 -10.05
CA ALA A 105 16.61 -4.66 -8.65
C ALA A 105 16.96 -6.13 -8.35
N ARG A 106 17.19 -6.97 -9.37
CA ARG A 106 17.39 -8.43 -9.26
C ARG A 106 16.21 -9.13 -8.57
N VAL A 107 15.01 -8.63 -8.79
CA VAL A 107 13.76 -9.24 -8.31
C VAL A 107 13.14 -10.03 -9.45
N ALA A 108 12.67 -11.25 -9.18
CA ALA A 108 11.96 -12.04 -10.17
C ALA A 108 10.72 -11.28 -10.67
N GLU A 109 10.46 -11.28 -11.97
CA GLU A 109 9.30 -10.60 -12.53
C GLU A 109 7.98 -11.14 -11.94
N PRO A 110 6.93 -10.30 -11.79
CA PRO A 110 5.59 -10.72 -11.42
C PRO A 110 4.83 -11.28 -12.62
N HIS A 111 3.56 -11.63 -12.43
CA HIS A 111 2.64 -11.76 -13.57
C HIS A 111 2.39 -10.40 -14.22
N TRP A 112 1.99 -10.40 -15.49
CA TRP A 112 1.82 -9.17 -16.26
C TRP A 112 0.41 -8.98 -16.80
N TRP A 113 -0.08 -7.75 -16.69
CA TRP A 113 -1.31 -7.26 -17.31
C TRP A 113 -1.04 -5.96 -18.09
N PRO A 114 -0.41 -6.02 -19.28
CA PRO A 114 -0.16 -4.85 -20.09
C PRO A 114 -1.43 -4.27 -20.73
N ALA A 115 -1.49 -2.93 -20.85
CA ALA A 115 -2.53 -2.23 -21.60
C ALA A 115 -2.09 -1.90 -23.03
N LYS A 116 -2.89 -2.32 -24.01
CA LYS A 116 -2.74 -1.94 -25.41
C LYS A 116 -4.12 -1.88 -26.06
N TYR A 117 -4.64 -0.67 -26.23
CA TYR A 117 -5.98 -0.39 -26.79
C TYR A 117 -6.05 -0.60 -28.30
N ASP A 118 -5.79 -1.83 -28.76
CA ASP A 118 -5.81 -2.21 -30.17
C ASP A 118 -7.11 -2.92 -30.59
N GLY A 119 -8.06 -3.11 -29.66
CA GLY A 119 -9.31 -3.84 -29.91
C GLY A 119 -9.11 -5.34 -30.11
N VAL A 120 -7.91 -5.88 -29.89
CA VAL A 120 -7.59 -7.29 -30.14
C VAL A 120 -7.53 -8.05 -28.81
N ALA A 121 -8.48 -8.95 -28.57
CA ALA A 121 -8.51 -9.79 -27.37
C ALA A 121 -7.52 -10.97 -27.46
N VAL A 122 -6.21 -10.67 -27.52
CA VAL A 122 -5.11 -11.66 -27.51
C VAL A 122 -4.11 -11.31 -26.43
N ILE A 123 -3.80 -12.28 -25.58
CA ILE A 123 -2.81 -12.16 -24.50
C ILE A 123 -1.40 -12.23 -25.12
N PRO A 124 -0.52 -11.24 -24.87
CA PRO A 124 0.85 -11.28 -25.36
C PRO A 124 1.65 -12.34 -24.60
N ALA A 125 2.67 -12.90 -25.24
CA ALA A 125 3.52 -13.90 -24.61
C ALA A 125 4.16 -13.36 -23.31
N GLY A 126 4.09 -14.15 -22.24
CA GLY A 126 4.60 -13.77 -20.92
C GLY A 126 3.64 -12.96 -20.05
N ALA A 127 2.42 -12.68 -20.51
CA ALA A 127 1.37 -12.05 -19.71
C ALA A 127 0.24 -13.03 -19.35
N VAL A 128 -0.49 -12.72 -18.28
CA VAL A 128 -1.70 -13.45 -17.86
C VAL A 128 -2.98 -12.74 -18.28
N ALA A 129 -2.88 -11.43 -18.58
CA ALA A 129 -3.99 -10.63 -19.07
C ALA A 129 -3.51 -9.55 -20.05
N LYS A 130 -4.42 -8.92 -20.80
CA LYS A 130 -4.17 -7.71 -21.57
C LYS A 130 -5.40 -6.83 -21.59
N GLN A 131 -5.28 -5.56 -21.23
CA GLN A 131 -6.34 -4.57 -21.45
C GLN A 131 -6.32 -4.16 -22.93
N TYR A 132 -7.37 -4.50 -23.67
CA TYR A 132 -7.42 -4.33 -25.13
C TYR A 132 -8.37 -3.23 -25.60
N ALA A 133 -9.24 -2.73 -24.72
CA ALA A 133 -10.12 -1.61 -25.01
C ALA A 133 -10.35 -0.75 -23.77
N ASN A 134 -10.35 0.57 -23.97
CA ASN A 134 -10.72 1.59 -22.99
C ASN A 134 -12.15 2.11 -23.29
N PRO A 135 -12.72 3.11 -22.59
CA PRO A 135 -14.15 3.45 -22.74
C PRO A 135 -14.60 3.78 -24.18
N PRO A 136 -13.80 4.52 -24.99
CA PRO A 136 -14.12 4.72 -26.40
C PRO A 136 -14.25 3.43 -27.23
N GLY A 137 -13.55 2.36 -26.84
CA GLY A 137 -13.51 1.09 -27.57
C GLY A 137 -14.28 -0.07 -26.92
N SER A 138 -14.73 0.08 -25.68
CA SER A 138 -15.38 -1.00 -24.92
C SER A 138 -16.91 -1.05 -25.05
N GLY A 139 -17.52 0.04 -25.55
CA GLY A 139 -18.97 0.17 -25.62
C GLY A 139 -19.64 0.61 -24.31
N GLY A 140 -18.87 1.09 -23.33
CA GLY A 140 -19.37 1.60 -22.06
C GLY A 140 -18.35 2.46 -21.30
N GLN A 141 -18.68 2.85 -20.07
CA GLN A 141 -17.74 3.57 -19.18
C GLN A 141 -16.89 2.59 -18.34
N TYR A 142 -16.27 1.63 -19.03
CA TYR A 142 -15.41 0.60 -18.44
C TYR A 142 -14.37 0.17 -19.47
N ASP A 143 -13.32 -0.49 -19.01
CA ASP A 143 -12.27 -1.07 -19.83
C ASP A 143 -12.50 -2.57 -19.98
N LEU A 144 -11.95 -3.15 -21.04
CA LEU A 144 -12.02 -4.57 -21.32
C LEU A 144 -10.63 -5.18 -21.36
N SER A 145 -10.48 -6.26 -20.61
CA SER A 145 -9.29 -7.09 -20.60
C SER A 145 -9.62 -8.52 -21.03
N ILE A 146 -8.72 -9.11 -21.82
CA ILE A 146 -8.68 -10.55 -22.06
C ILE A 146 -7.78 -11.17 -20.99
N VAL A 147 -8.24 -12.24 -20.38
CA VAL A 147 -7.59 -12.91 -19.24
C VAL A 147 -7.39 -14.38 -19.57
N ALA A 148 -6.26 -14.94 -19.16
CA ALA A 148 -6.00 -16.36 -19.29
C ALA A 148 -7.06 -17.19 -18.56
N ASP A 149 -7.17 -18.47 -18.95
CA ASP A 149 -8.03 -19.45 -18.28
C ASP A 149 -7.81 -19.47 -16.76
N HIS A 150 -6.56 -19.24 -16.36
CA HIS A 150 -6.11 -19.22 -14.99
C HIS A 150 -5.18 -18.02 -14.77
N TRP A 151 -5.40 -17.29 -13.67
CA TRP A 151 -4.63 -16.14 -13.22
C TRP A 151 -4.11 -16.43 -11.81
N PRO A 152 -2.80 -16.74 -11.67
CA PRO A 152 -2.21 -17.02 -10.37
C PRO A 152 -2.24 -15.80 -9.43
N GLY A 153 -2.52 -16.05 -8.15
CA GLY A 153 -2.73 -15.02 -7.13
C GLY A 153 -4.12 -14.37 -7.16
N VAL A 154 -4.95 -14.72 -8.16
CA VAL A 154 -6.33 -14.21 -8.29
C VAL A 154 -7.34 -15.34 -8.16
N ASP A 155 -7.14 -16.45 -8.87
CA ASP A 155 -8.13 -17.53 -8.95
C ASP A 155 -8.06 -18.51 -7.78
N GLU A 156 -6.93 -18.57 -7.07
CA GLU A 156 -6.77 -19.41 -5.88
C GLU A 156 -7.53 -18.83 -4.66
N GLY A 157 -7.92 -17.56 -4.74
CA GLY A 157 -8.43 -16.80 -3.62
C GLY A 157 -7.32 -16.50 -2.62
N GLU A 158 -6.79 -15.29 -2.64
CA GLU A 158 -6.02 -14.85 -1.47
C GLU A 158 -7.00 -14.74 -0.29
N ASP A 159 -6.71 -15.46 0.80
CA ASP A 159 -7.24 -15.20 2.14
C ASP A 159 -6.71 -13.83 2.59
N MET A 160 -7.14 -12.78 1.91
CA MET A 160 -6.87 -11.41 2.31
C MET A 160 -7.71 -11.19 3.53
N ALA A 161 -7.11 -11.47 4.70
CA ALA A 161 -7.61 -11.03 5.99
C ALA A 161 -8.12 -9.61 5.77
N ALA A 162 -9.42 -9.43 5.96
CA ALA A 162 -10.10 -8.16 5.72
C ALA A 162 -9.20 -7.06 6.26
N VAL A 163 -8.91 -6.05 5.42
CA VAL A 163 -8.23 -4.84 5.88
C VAL A 163 -9.04 -4.32 7.06
N THR A 164 -8.62 -4.67 8.28
CA THR A 164 -9.40 -4.42 9.49
C THR A 164 -9.42 -2.91 9.72
N GLU A 165 -10.39 -2.40 10.47
CA GLU A 165 -10.49 -0.98 10.83
C GLU A 165 -9.17 -0.40 11.38
N GLU A 166 -8.27 -1.24 11.91
CA GLU A 166 -6.91 -0.89 12.31
C GLU A 166 -6.02 -0.37 11.16
N THR A 167 -6.12 -0.93 9.96
CA THR A 167 -5.35 -0.42 8.80
C THR A 167 -5.95 0.88 8.26
N GLN A 168 -7.25 1.10 8.43
CA GLN A 168 -7.88 2.39 8.11
C GLN A 168 -7.42 3.49 9.08
N SER A 169 -7.30 3.17 10.37
CA SER A 169 -6.69 4.04 11.39
C SER A 169 -5.24 4.41 11.05
N TYR A 170 -4.45 3.45 10.54
CA TYR A 170 -3.10 3.69 10.02
C TYR A 170 -3.09 4.65 8.82
N LYS A 171 -3.99 4.45 7.84
CA LYS A 171 -4.11 5.31 6.65
C LYS A 171 -4.54 6.74 6.99
N ASP A 172 -5.48 6.90 7.91
CA ASP A 172 -5.92 8.22 8.38
C ASP A 172 -4.81 8.94 9.14
N MET A 173 -3.97 8.21 9.90
CA MET A 173 -2.83 8.78 10.60
C MET A 173 -1.71 9.22 9.64
N VAL A 174 -1.33 8.39 8.66
CA VAL A 174 -0.29 8.75 7.67
C VAL A 174 -0.75 9.94 6.80
N ALA A 175 -2.02 9.96 6.38
CA ALA A 175 -2.58 11.08 5.63
C ALA A 175 -2.60 12.38 6.46
N ARG A 176 -2.88 12.30 7.77
CA ARG A 176 -2.82 13.45 8.68
C ARG A 176 -1.39 13.95 8.91
N VAL A 177 -0.41 13.05 9.02
CA VAL A 177 1.01 13.41 9.14
C VAL A 177 1.51 14.07 7.85
N GLY A 178 1.15 13.54 6.67
CA GLY A 178 1.46 14.16 5.39
C GLY A 178 0.81 15.53 5.19
N ALA A 179 -0.46 15.69 5.60
CA ALA A 179 -1.17 16.97 5.56
C ALA A 179 -0.57 18.01 6.53
N LEU A 180 -0.12 17.56 7.72
CA LEU A 180 0.61 18.39 8.67
C LEU A 180 1.98 18.81 8.11
N ALA A 181 2.72 17.90 7.49
CA ALA A 181 4.00 18.20 6.85
C ALA A 181 3.85 19.28 5.75
N HIS A 182 2.82 19.16 4.89
CA HIS A 182 2.54 20.16 3.85
C HIS A 182 2.00 21.49 4.38
N ALA A 183 1.21 21.48 5.46
CA ALA A 183 0.79 22.72 6.12
C ALA A 183 1.98 23.47 6.75
N GLN A 184 3.06 22.76 7.06
CA GLN A 184 4.17 23.22 7.88
C GLN A 184 5.51 23.39 7.11
N GLU A 185 5.59 23.03 5.83
CA GLU A 185 6.62 23.53 4.89
C GLU A 185 6.67 25.07 4.81
N ARG A 186 5.66 25.76 5.36
CA ARG A 186 5.66 27.22 5.57
C ARG A 186 6.37 27.69 6.85
N ALA A 187 6.89 26.78 7.70
CA ALA A 187 7.37 27.09 9.05
C ALA A 187 8.74 26.49 9.46
N GLY A 188 9.50 25.83 8.57
CA GLY A 188 10.90 25.42 8.82
C GLY A 188 11.12 23.92 9.03
N SER A 189 12.24 23.39 8.51
CA SER A 189 12.43 21.99 8.08
C SER A 189 12.92 20.99 9.13
N GLU A 190 13.41 21.42 10.30
CA GLU A 190 14.04 20.49 11.27
C GLU A 190 13.05 19.68 12.13
N ALA A 191 11.88 20.25 12.43
CA ALA A 191 10.85 19.56 13.20
C ALA A 191 10.21 18.40 12.42
N ILE A 192 10.12 18.52 11.09
CA ILE A 192 9.60 17.50 10.19
C ILE A 192 10.51 16.27 10.21
N LEU A 193 11.82 16.46 10.05
CA LEU A 193 12.77 15.34 10.07
C LEU A 193 12.73 14.60 11.42
N MET A 194 12.60 15.32 12.54
CA MET A 194 12.47 14.68 13.85
C MET A 194 11.17 13.90 14.01
N VAL A 195 10.02 14.47 13.66
CA VAL A 195 8.72 13.77 13.80
C VAL A 195 8.66 12.54 12.89
N THR A 196 9.19 12.62 11.67
CA THR A 196 9.28 11.48 10.75
C THR A 196 10.21 10.39 11.30
N LEU A 197 11.39 10.74 11.82
CA LEU A 197 12.30 9.78 12.45
C LEU A 197 11.72 9.17 13.73
N LEU A 198 10.96 9.95 14.51
CA LEU A 198 10.27 9.50 15.72
C LEU A 198 9.16 8.51 15.39
N LEU A 199 8.35 8.79 14.36
CA LEU A 199 7.31 7.87 13.90
C LEU A 199 7.94 6.59 13.35
N ASP A 200 8.99 6.68 12.52
CA ASP A 200 9.72 5.50 12.01
C ASP A 200 10.29 4.64 13.15
N ALA A 201 10.88 5.28 14.17
CA ALA A 201 11.39 4.58 15.36
C ALA A 201 10.27 3.91 16.16
N CYS A 202 9.11 4.56 16.34
CA CYS A 202 7.95 3.96 17.01
C CYS A 202 7.42 2.75 16.24
N PHE A 203 7.36 2.82 14.91
CA PHE A 203 6.93 1.70 14.06
C PHE A 203 7.91 0.52 14.07
N ARG A 204 9.22 0.77 14.04
CA ARG A 204 10.23 -0.29 14.17
C ARG A 204 10.14 -1.00 15.52
N ILE A 205 9.91 -0.24 16.59
CA ILE A 205 9.72 -0.80 17.94
C ILE A 205 8.44 -1.64 17.98
N GLU A 206 7.33 -1.15 17.43
CA GLU A 206 6.07 -1.91 17.39
C GLU A 206 6.18 -3.20 16.54
N ALA A 207 6.85 -3.15 15.39
CA ALA A 207 7.11 -4.31 14.55
C ALA A 207 8.01 -5.34 15.25
N LEU A 208 9.05 -4.89 15.96
CA LEU A 208 9.91 -5.75 16.78
C LEU A 208 9.14 -6.40 17.94
N LEU A 209 8.18 -5.69 18.54
CA LEU A 209 7.34 -6.21 19.63
C LEU A 209 6.27 -7.21 19.14
N LYS A 210 5.77 -7.05 17.91
CA LYS A 210 4.79 -7.96 17.29
C LYS A 210 5.45 -9.22 16.70
N GLY A 211 6.75 -9.18 16.38
CA GLY A 211 7.50 -10.31 15.85
C GLY A 211 8.00 -11.34 16.88
N THR A 212 7.79 -11.11 18.19
CA THR A 212 8.33 -11.96 19.26
C THR A 212 7.28 -12.87 19.90
N ASP A 213 6.77 -13.83 19.15
CA ASP A 213 6.17 -15.06 19.71
C ASP A 213 7.22 -16.19 19.87
N GLN A 214 8.51 -15.91 19.59
CA GLN A 214 9.61 -16.81 19.92
C GLN A 214 10.15 -16.54 21.32
N GLU A 215 10.49 -17.61 22.05
CA GLU A 215 10.93 -17.60 23.45
C GLU A 215 12.01 -16.52 23.71
N GLY A 216 11.67 -15.53 24.54
CA GLY A 216 12.54 -14.40 24.89
C GLY A 216 11.96 -13.01 24.61
N GLY A 217 10.77 -12.90 24.02
CA GLY A 217 10.06 -11.64 23.81
C GLY A 217 9.63 -10.92 25.11
N PRO A 218 9.44 -9.59 25.09
CA PRO A 218 8.93 -8.85 26.22
C PRO A 218 7.51 -9.32 26.61
N SER A 219 7.25 -9.41 27.91
CA SER A 219 5.96 -9.90 28.41
C SER A 219 4.79 -9.06 27.87
N LYS A 220 3.59 -9.68 27.74
CA LYS A 220 2.34 -8.97 27.35
C LYS A 220 2.08 -7.70 28.18
N GLY A 221 2.52 -7.67 29.44
CA GLY A 221 2.43 -6.48 30.30
C GLY A 221 3.33 -5.33 29.83
N THR A 222 4.52 -5.63 29.32
CA THR A 222 5.48 -4.67 28.78
C THR A 222 4.99 -4.07 27.46
N ALA A 223 4.43 -4.89 26.57
CA ALA A 223 3.84 -4.43 25.31
C ALA A 223 2.66 -3.46 25.56
N ASN A 224 1.75 -3.79 26.48
CA ASN A 224 0.62 -2.93 26.83
C ASN A 224 1.05 -1.60 27.46
N GLN A 225 2.09 -1.60 28.31
CA GLN A 225 2.62 -0.36 28.88
C GLN A 225 3.22 0.54 27.80
N LEU A 226 3.96 -0.02 26.84
CA LEU A 226 4.54 0.73 25.72
C LEU A 226 3.49 1.32 24.78
N THR A 227 2.41 0.59 24.48
CA THR A 227 1.29 1.11 23.68
C THR A 227 0.62 2.31 24.36
N VAL A 228 0.42 2.25 25.68
CA VAL A 228 -0.13 3.38 26.47
C VAL A 228 0.83 4.57 26.45
N SER A 229 2.14 4.33 26.54
CA SER A 229 3.15 5.40 26.46
C SER A 229 3.18 6.08 25.09
N LEU A 230 3.05 5.33 24.00
CA LEU A 230 2.98 5.86 22.64
C LEU A 230 1.74 6.75 22.42
N ALA A 231 0.57 6.30 22.87
CA ALA A 231 -0.67 7.09 22.80
C ALA A 231 -0.56 8.41 23.61
N ASN A 232 0.11 8.37 24.76
CA ASN A 232 0.36 9.57 25.58
C ASN A 232 1.35 10.54 24.91
N ILE A 233 2.42 10.02 24.29
CA ILE A 233 3.37 10.82 23.52
C ILE A 233 2.65 11.49 22.34
N GLN A 234 1.82 10.75 21.60
CA GLN A 234 1.02 11.26 20.48
C GLN A 234 0.06 12.36 20.92
N THR A 235 -0.63 12.18 22.05
CA THR A 235 -1.55 13.17 22.62
C THR A 235 -0.82 14.46 23.03
N LYS A 236 0.37 14.33 23.64
CA LYS A 236 1.18 15.48 24.05
C LYS A 236 1.75 16.24 22.86
N ILE A 237 2.29 15.53 21.86
CA ILE A 237 2.80 16.16 20.62
C ILE A 237 1.66 16.89 19.89
N SER A 238 0.47 16.27 19.81
CA SER A 238 -0.69 16.89 19.17
C SER A 238 -1.15 18.16 19.88
N THR A 239 -1.17 18.15 21.22
CA THR A 239 -1.54 19.32 22.05
C THR A 239 -0.49 20.44 21.99
N LEU A 240 0.78 20.10 21.76
CA LEU A 240 1.91 21.03 21.80
C LEU A 240 2.37 21.53 20.42
N SER A 241 1.69 21.13 19.34
CA SER A 241 2.06 21.45 17.95
C SER A 241 1.99 22.96 17.58
N ALA A 242 1.58 23.83 18.50
CA ALA A 242 1.74 25.27 18.39
C ALA A 242 3.00 25.75 19.17
N GLY A 243 4.18 25.63 18.55
CA GLY A 243 5.35 26.43 18.95
C GLY A 243 6.44 25.75 19.78
N LEU A 244 6.52 24.42 19.82
CA LEU A 244 7.68 23.75 20.41
C LEU A 244 8.92 23.79 19.49
N THR A 245 10.10 23.91 20.10
CA THR A 245 11.40 23.71 19.45
C THR A 245 11.77 22.22 19.41
N ALA A 246 12.70 21.85 18.51
CA ALA A 246 13.21 20.49 18.40
C ALA A 246 13.76 19.93 19.72
N ASP A 247 14.44 20.76 20.52
CA ASP A 247 14.97 20.34 21.82
C ASP A 247 13.88 20.09 22.87
N GLN A 248 12.77 20.83 22.81
CA GLN A 248 11.62 20.57 23.67
C GLN A 248 10.95 19.23 23.32
N VAL A 249 10.84 18.92 22.01
CA VAL A 249 10.34 17.61 21.55
C VAL A 249 11.25 16.48 22.01
N ARG A 250 12.58 16.65 21.90
CA ARG A 250 13.57 15.68 22.41
C ARG A 250 13.43 15.45 23.91
N GLN A 251 13.27 16.52 24.68
CA GLN A 251 13.16 16.45 26.13
C GLN A 251 11.89 15.72 26.56
N ILE A 252 10.74 16.05 25.97
CA ILE A 252 9.46 15.36 26.23
C ILE A 252 9.57 13.87 25.92
N PHE A 253 10.17 13.52 24.78
CA PHE A 253 10.34 12.12 24.40
C PHE A 253 11.25 11.37 25.38
N ARG A 254 12.37 11.98 25.78
CA ARG A 254 13.31 11.39 26.74
C ARG A 254 12.67 11.20 28.12
N GLU A 255 11.89 12.16 28.57
CA GLU A 255 11.15 12.11 29.84
C GLU A 255 10.06 11.03 29.84
N GLU A 256 9.29 10.89 28.75
CA GLU A 256 8.25 9.88 28.67
C GLU A 256 8.82 8.47 28.49
N LEU A 257 9.84 8.28 27.64
CA LEU A 257 10.51 6.99 27.52
C LEU A 257 11.21 6.58 28.82
N GLY A 258 11.86 7.52 29.51
CA GLY A 258 12.56 7.26 30.77
C GLY A 258 11.65 6.80 31.92
N LYS A 259 10.33 7.06 31.83
CA LYS A 259 9.34 6.55 32.80
C LYS A 259 9.04 5.06 32.64
N HIS A 260 9.27 4.52 31.45
CA HIS A 260 8.81 3.18 31.08
C HIS A 260 9.94 2.24 30.67
N ILE A 261 11.11 2.79 30.34
CA ILE A 261 12.32 2.05 30.00
C ILE A 261 13.47 2.62 30.84
N GLN A 262 14.04 1.84 31.77
CA GLN A 262 15.36 2.14 32.30
C GLN A 262 16.38 1.90 31.19
N ILE A 263 16.66 2.94 30.39
CA ILE A 263 17.72 2.89 29.39
C ILE A 263 19.04 3.05 30.14
N THR A 264 19.69 1.93 30.45
CA THR A 264 21.05 1.92 31.00
C THR A 264 22.05 2.14 29.86
N GLY A 265 22.26 3.39 29.47
CA GLY A 265 23.33 3.78 28.54
C GLY A 265 23.05 5.05 27.74
N ASP A 266 24.09 5.83 27.47
CA ASP A 266 24.01 7.06 26.67
C ASP A 266 23.63 6.73 25.22
N ILE A 267 22.46 7.22 24.78
CA ILE A 267 22.09 7.22 23.36
C ILE A 267 22.94 8.27 22.65
N LYS A 268 24.01 7.83 21.98
CA LYS A 268 24.73 8.68 21.03
C LYS A 268 23.91 8.80 19.75
N ILE A 269 23.12 9.87 19.67
CA ILE A 269 22.59 10.34 18.38
C ILE A 269 23.76 11.01 17.66
N GLY A 270 24.30 10.36 16.64
CA GLY A 270 25.38 10.90 15.81
C GLY A 270 24.93 12.24 15.19
N GLY A 271 25.72 13.29 15.43
CA GLY A 271 25.51 14.61 14.84
C GLY A 271 26.59 14.92 13.80
N ALA A 272 26.13 15.59 12.73
CA ALA A 272 26.83 16.24 11.61
C ALA A 272 27.82 15.38 10.80
#